data_AF-A0A1G5RJW6-F1
#
_entry.id   AF-A0A1G5RJW6-F1
#
_cell.length_a   1.000
_cell.length_b   1.000
_cell.length_c   1.000
_cell.angle_alpha   90.00
_cell.angle_beta   90.00
_cell.angle_gamma   90.00
#
_symmetry.space_group_name_H-M   'P 1'
#
loop_
_entity.id
_entity.type
_entity.pdbx_description
1 polymer ?
#
loop_
_entity_poly.entity_id
_entity_poly.type
_entity_poly.pdbx_seq_one_letter_code
_entity_poly.pdbx_strand_id
1 'polypeptide(L)'
;MRLALVFLVIATVEASAHESCIEPYRPDAEFLADAGYDAQEMREEFRIYFSEVEDYLNCLNNSAARIRPEATAAAQDYNRVLGKHPVESRQPVEQEPVSQLELSDSGTLFLDYNAGWLK
;
A
#
# COMPACT_ATOMS: atom_id res chain seq x y z
N MET A 1 -38.82 -39.24 14.26
CA MET A 1 -37.85 -38.24 14.75
C MET A 1 -36.94 -37.85 13.60
N ARG A 2 -37.13 -36.67 12.99
CA ARG A 2 -36.22 -36.14 11.96
C ARG A 2 -35.28 -35.16 12.66
N LEU A 3 -34.02 -35.54 12.84
CA LEU A 3 -32.98 -34.63 13.33
C LEU A 3 -32.63 -33.67 12.19
N ALA A 4 -33.00 -32.39 12.33
CA ALA A 4 -32.51 -31.33 11.47
C ALA A 4 -31.10 -30.95 11.94
N LEU A 5 -30.09 -31.26 11.13
CA LEU A 5 -28.70 -30.90 11.36
C LEU A 5 -28.53 -29.44 10.89
N VAL A 6 -28.40 -28.52 11.85
CA VAL A 6 -28.12 -27.11 11.56
C VAL A 6 -26.61 -26.96 11.40
N PHE A 7 -26.16 -26.74 10.16
CA PHE A 7 -24.78 -26.34 9.89
C PHE A 7 -24.60 -24.87 10.28
N LEU A 8 -23.89 -24.63 11.38
CA LEU A 8 -23.49 -23.29 11.80
C LEU A 8 -22.30 -22.86 10.93
N VAL A 9 -22.55 -22.00 9.95
CA VAL A 9 -21.49 -21.37 9.15
C VAL A 9 -20.86 -20.27 10.00
N ILE A 10 -19.70 -20.56 10.59
CA ILE A 10 -18.88 -19.56 11.27
C ILE A 10 -18.20 -18.75 10.15
N ALA A 11 -18.75 -17.57 9.86
CA ALA A 11 -18.06 -16.59 9.04
C ALA A 11 -16.86 -16.09 9.84
N THR A 12 -15.65 -16.52 9.47
CA THR A 12 -14.42 -15.92 9.95
C THR A 12 -14.33 -14.53 9.35
N VAL A 13 -14.77 -13.53 10.11
CA VAL A 13 -14.40 -12.14 9.84
C VAL A 13 -12.90 -12.10 10.06
N GLU A 14 -12.12 -12.10 8.97
CA GLU A 14 -10.72 -11.72 9.05
C GLU A 14 -10.72 -10.29 9.54
N ALA A 15 -10.52 -10.12 10.85
CA ALA A 15 -10.16 -8.84 11.41
C ALA A 15 -8.89 -8.44 10.66
N SER A 16 -9.03 -7.56 9.67
CA SER A 16 -7.90 -6.88 9.08
C SER A 16 -7.32 -5.98 10.16
N ALA A 17 -6.55 -6.58 11.06
CA ALA A 17 -5.54 -5.84 11.79
C ALA A 17 -4.77 -5.08 10.70
N HIS A 18 -4.83 -3.76 10.73
CA HIS A 18 -3.88 -2.97 9.97
C HIS A 18 -2.51 -3.37 10.53
N GLU A 19 -1.85 -4.30 9.86
CA GLU A 19 -0.48 -4.67 10.18
C GLU A 19 0.35 -3.43 9.89
N SER A 20 0.66 -2.69 10.95
CA SER A 20 1.53 -1.53 10.86
C SER A 20 2.94 -2.06 10.64
N CYS A 21 3.48 -1.86 9.46
CA CYS A 21 4.88 -2.19 9.18
C CYS A 21 5.77 -1.29 10.04
N ILE A 22 6.58 -1.88 10.92
CA ILE A 22 7.48 -1.16 11.83
C ILE A 22 8.85 -1.07 11.18
N GLU A 23 9.35 0.15 10.99
CA GLU A 23 10.69 0.38 10.47
C GLU A 23 11.75 -0.09 11.47
N PRO A 24 12.72 -0.92 11.07
CA PRO A 24 13.76 -1.41 11.95
C PRO A 24 14.78 -0.34 12.30
N TYR A 25 15.34 -0.41 13.50
CA TYR A 25 16.36 0.53 13.97
C TYR A 25 17.76 0.07 13.56
N ARG A 26 18.48 0.94 12.83
CA ARG A 26 19.85 0.64 12.41
C ARG A 26 20.80 0.58 13.62
N PRO A 27 21.55 -0.52 13.81
CA PRO A 27 22.58 -0.59 14.84
C PRO A 27 23.71 0.42 14.58
N ASP A 28 24.16 1.07 15.65
CA ASP A 28 25.32 1.97 15.62
C ASP A 28 26.55 1.23 16.16
N ALA A 29 27.58 1.09 15.32
CA ALA A 29 28.76 0.30 15.66
C ALA A 29 29.61 0.93 16.77
N GLU A 30 29.68 2.26 16.86
CA GLU A 30 30.43 2.95 17.91
C GLU A 30 29.71 2.80 19.25
N PHE A 31 28.39 2.98 19.25
CA PHE A 31 27.56 2.75 20.43
C PHE A 31 27.66 1.31 20.94
N LEU A 32 27.61 0.32 20.04
CA LEU A 32 27.76 -1.09 20.43
C LEU A 32 29.15 -1.38 21.00
N ALA A 33 30.20 -0.82 20.41
CA ALA A 33 31.56 -0.97 20.93
C ALA A 33 31.71 -0.33 22.32
N ASP A 34 31.16 0.87 22.51
CA ASP A 34 31.14 1.56 23.82
C ASP A 34 30.30 0.81 24.86
N ALA A 35 29.26 0.09 24.43
CA ALA A 35 28.47 -0.81 25.27
C ALA A 35 29.18 -2.13 25.63
N GLY A 36 30.39 -2.36 25.10
CA GLY A 36 31.23 -3.51 25.42
C GLY A 36 30.96 -4.75 24.56
N TYR A 37 30.23 -4.62 23.45
CA TYR A 37 29.98 -5.74 22.54
C TYR A 37 31.29 -6.15 21.85
N ASP A 38 31.51 -7.46 21.74
CA ASP A 38 32.60 -7.99 20.94
C ASP A 38 32.26 -8.03 19.44
N ALA A 39 33.25 -8.40 18.62
CA ALA A 39 33.08 -8.43 17.17
C ALA A 39 32.00 -9.41 16.68
N GLN A 40 31.77 -10.50 17.40
CA GLN A 40 30.74 -11.48 17.06
C GLN A 40 29.36 -10.96 17.45
N GLU A 41 29.21 -10.39 18.64
CA GLU A 41 27.96 -9.80 19.12
C GLU A 41 27.53 -8.64 18.22
N MET A 42 28.46 -7.73 17.87
CA MET A 42 28.16 -6.64 16.91
C MET A 42 27.67 -7.20 15.57
N ARG A 43 28.31 -8.23 15.02
CA ARG A 43 27.87 -8.84 13.75
C ARG A 43 26.47 -9.44 13.86
N GLU A 44 26.10 -9.99 15.01
CA GLU A 44 24.76 -10.55 15.23
C GLU A 44 23.69 -9.45 15.24
N GLU A 45 23.93 -8.31 15.89
CA GLU A 45 23.00 -7.16 15.86
C GLU A 45 22.73 -6.67 14.43
N PHE A 46 23.76 -6.62 13.59
CA PHE A 46 23.57 -6.30 12.16
C PHE A 46 22.80 -7.39 11.41
N ARG A 47 22.98 -8.67 11.74
CA ARG A 47 22.21 -9.76 11.11
C ARG A 47 20.73 -9.70 11.49
N ILE A 48 20.44 -9.41 12.76
CA ILE A 48 19.07 -9.18 13.25
C ILE A 48 18.46 -8.01 12.48
N TYR A 49 19.14 -6.86 12.42
CA TYR A 49 18.67 -5.70 11.66
C TYR A 49 18.32 -6.05 10.20
N PHE A 50 19.16 -6.81 9.50
CA PHE A 50 18.85 -7.19 8.12
C PHE A 50 17.64 -8.12 7.99
N SER A 51 17.43 -9.02 8.96
CA SER A 51 16.21 -9.83 9.02
C SER A 51 14.97 -8.95 9.22
N GLU A 52 15.04 -7.98 10.13
CA GLU A 52 13.93 -7.06 10.38
C GLU A 52 13.65 -6.15 9.17
N VAL A 53 14.67 -5.76 8.40
CA VAL A 53 14.50 -5.05 7.11
C VAL A 53 13.74 -5.91 6.11
N GLU A 54 14.07 -7.19 5.99
CA GLU A 54 13.36 -8.12 5.11
C GLU A 54 11.88 -8.23 5.51
N ASP A 55 11.61 -8.43 6.80
CA ASP A 55 10.25 -8.51 7.34
C ASP A 55 9.46 -7.22 7.09
N TYR A 56 10.09 -6.06 7.32
CA TYR A 56 9.49 -4.75 7.08
C TYR A 56 9.11 -4.55 5.60
N LEU A 57 10.03 -4.86 4.68
CA LEU A 57 9.78 -4.72 3.24
C LEU A 57 8.71 -5.68 2.76
N ASN A 58 8.67 -6.91 3.28
CA ASN A 58 7.62 -7.87 2.98
C ASN A 58 6.26 -7.39 3.48
N CYS A 59 6.19 -6.80 4.67
CA CYS A 59 4.97 -6.17 5.18
C CYS A 59 4.48 -5.04 4.27
N LEU A 60 5.38 -4.16 3.82
CA LEU A 60 5.03 -3.07 2.90
C LEU A 60 4.51 -3.60 1.55
N ASN A 61 5.16 -4.63 1.01
CA ASN A 61 4.72 -5.28 -0.23
C ASN A 61 3.32 -5.90 -0.08
N ASN A 62 3.05 -6.59 1.03
CA ASN A 62 1.74 -7.15 1.32
C ASN A 62 0.67 -6.07 1.47
N SER A 63 0.99 -5.00 2.19
CA SER A 63 0.10 -3.84 2.38
C SER A 63 -0.23 -3.17 1.04
N ALA A 64 0.78 -2.95 0.21
CA ALA A 64 0.60 -2.40 -1.14
C ALA A 64 -0.24 -3.33 -2.01
N ALA A 65 0.02 -4.64 -1.99
CA ALA A 65 -0.74 -5.63 -2.76
C ALA A 65 -2.23 -5.66 -2.37
N ARG A 66 -2.55 -5.45 -1.09
CA ARG A 66 -3.95 -5.35 -0.62
C ARG A 66 -4.65 -4.07 -1.07
N ILE A 67 -3.94 -2.94 -1.09
CA ILE A 67 -4.55 -1.62 -1.35
C ILE A 67 -4.64 -1.32 -2.86
N ARG A 68 -3.72 -1.84 -3.67
CA ARG A 68 -3.68 -1.58 -5.13
C ARG A 68 -5.00 -1.89 -5.85
N PRO A 69 -5.66 -3.04 -5.65
CA PRO A 69 -6.93 -3.33 -6.32
C PRO A 69 -8.04 -2.35 -5.95
N GLU A 70 -8.14 -1.96 -4.68
CA GLU A 70 -9.12 -0.99 -4.20
C GLU A 70 -8.87 0.40 -4.81
N ALA A 71 -7.61 0.84 -4.86
CA ALA A 71 -7.23 2.09 -5.51
C ALA A 71 -7.58 2.08 -7.01
N THR A 72 -7.33 0.97 -7.71
CA THR A 72 -7.70 0.80 -9.13
C THR A 72 -9.22 0.85 -9.31
N ALA A 73 -9.99 0.18 -8.45
CA ALA A 73 -11.44 0.24 -8.49
C ALA A 73 -11.95 1.66 -8.25
N ALA A 74 -11.42 2.37 -7.24
CA ALA A 74 -11.76 3.75 -6.96
C ALA A 74 -11.46 4.70 -8.15
N ALA A 75 -10.34 4.49 -8.86
CA ALA A 75 -10.02 5.25 -10.07
C ALA A 75 -11.04 4.99 -11.21
N GLN A 76 -11.43 3.73 -11.42
CA GLN A 76 -12.47 3.40 -12.40
C GLN A 76 -13.82 4.01 -12.02
N ASP A 77 -14.16 4.00 -10.74
CA ASP A 77 -15.38 4.62 -10.20
C ASP A 77 -15.39 6.12 -10.45
N TYR A 78 -14.25 6.78 -10.21
CA TYR A 78 -14.07 8.19 -10.50
C TYR A 78 -14.26 8.50 -11.99
N ASN A 79 -13.67 7.71 -12.90
CA ASN A 79 -13.89 7.87 -14.35
C ASN A 79 -15.37 7.77 -14.74
N ARG A 80 -16.16 6.90 -14.07
CA ARG A 80 -17.61 6.84 -14.28
C ARG A 80 -18.34 8.08 -13.76
N VAL A 81 -17.90 8.65 -12.64
CA VAL A 81 -18.44 9.91 -12.10
C VAL A 81 -18.22 11.03 -13.11
N LEU A 82 -16.99 11.16 -13.63
CA LEU A 82 -16.65 12.18 -14.64
C LEU A 82 -17.54 12.09 -15.88
N GLY A 83 -17.83 10.88 -16.36
CA GLY A 83 -18.71 10.69 -17.51
C GLY A 83 -20.20 10.97 -17.22
N LYS A 84 -20.68 10.69 -15.99
CA LYS A 84 -22.09 10.83 -15.61
C LYS A 84 -22.45 12.20 -15.04
N HIS A 85 -21.49 12.90 -14.47
CA HIS A 85 -21.66 14.17 -13.79
C HIS A 85 -20.72 15.21 -14.39
N PRO A 86 -20.93 15.59 -15.67
CA PRO A 86 -20.14 16.65 -16.27
C PRO A 86 -20.41 17.96 -15.53
N VAL A 87 -19.34 18.62 -15.09
CA VAL A 87 -19.45 19.96 -14.50
C VAL A 87 -19.59 20.96 -15.64
N GLU A 88 -20.71 21.68 -15.68
CA GLU A 88 -20.92 22.71 -16.68
C GLU A 88 -19.98 23.88 -16.41
N SER A 89 -19.09 24.14 -17.36
CA SER A 89 -18.04 25.14 -17.27
C SER A 89 -18.60 26.57 -17.37
N ARG A 90 -19.20 27.05 -16.29
CA ARG A 90 -19.44 28.48 -16.11
C ARG A 90 -18.14 29.17 -15.68
N GLN A 91 -17.23 29.38 -16.64
CA GLN A 91 -16.26 30.49 -16.77
C GLN A 91 -14.96 30.05 -17.47
N PRO A 92 -14.32 30.96 -18.25
CA PRO A 92 -13.04 30.71 -18.90
C PRO A 92 -11.91 30.87 -17.87
N VAL A 93 -11.86 29.97 -16.90
CA VAL A 93 -10.60 29.65 -16.23
C VAL A 93 -10.04 28.50 -17.05
N GLU A 94 -8.85 28.71 -17.61
CA GLU A 94 -7.97 27.71 -18.22
C GLU A 94 -8.28 26.32 -17.66
N GLN A 95 -9.11 25.56 -18.40
CA GLN A 95 -9.67 24.31 -17.91
C GLN A 95 -8.54 23.30 -17.93
N GLU A 96 -7.96 23.02 -16.76
CA GLU A 96 -7.13 21.84 -16.59
C GLU A 96 -7.97 20.64 -17.04
N PRO A 97 -7.54 19.93 -18.11
CA PRO A 97 -8.28 18.81 -18.64
C PRO A 97 -8.43 17.78 -17.53
N VAL A 98 -9.64 17.25 -17.38
CA VAL A 98 -9.92 16.21 -16.39
C VAL A 98 -9.06 14.99 -16.72
N SER A 99 -7.96 14.84 -15.99
CA SER A 99 -7.02 13.74 -16.14
C SER A 99 -7.70 12.41 -15.92
N GLN A 100 -7.72 11.57 -16.95
CA GLN A 100 -8.08 10.17 -16.78
C GLN A 100 -7.03 9.52 -15.88
N LEU A 101 -7.44 9.04 -14.70
CA LEU A 101 -6.54 8.38 -13.77
C LEU A 101 -6.23 6.95 -14.25
N GLU A 102 -4.95 6.66 -14.46
CA GLU A 102 -4.44 5.30 -14.60
C GLU A 102 -3.42 5.00 -13.49
N LEU A 103 -3.59 3.85 -12.83
CA LEU A 103 -2.63 3.34 -11.87
C LEU A 103 -1.67 2.41 -12.63
N SER A 104 -0.37 2.64 -12.50
CA SER A 104 0.62 1.69 -13.05
C SER A 104 0.65 0.38 -12.26
N ASP A 105 1.18 -0.70 -12.86
CA ASP A 105 1.34 -2.01 -12.21
C ASP A 105 2.23 -1.97 -10.95
N SER A 106 3.10 -0.95 -10.82
CA SER A 106 3.91 -0.71 -9.62
C SER A 106 3.13 -0.03 -8.48
N GLY A 107 1.90 0.41 -8.73
CA GLY A 107 1.06 1.17 -7.81
C GLY A 107 1.41 2.66 -7.74
N THR A 108 2.25 3.16 -8.66
CA THR A 108 2.45 4.61 -8.80
C THR A 108 1.21 5.20 -9.45
N LEU A 109 0.54 6.11 -8.74
CA LEU A 109 -0.56 6.91 -9.25
C LEU A 109 0.03 7.98 -10.17
N PHE A 110 -0.19 7.84 -11.47
CA PHE A 110 0.16 8.86 -12.45
C PHE A 110 -1.07 9.72 -12.68
N LEU A 111 -1.02 10.94 -12.17
CA LEU A 111 -2.00 11.98 -12.48
C LEU A 111 -1.49 12.67 -13.77
N ASP A 112 -1.96 12.22 -14.94
CA ASP A 112 -1.57 12.83 -16.21
C ASP A 112 -2.42 14.08 -16.48
N TYR A 113 -1.85 15.25 -16.21
CA TYR A 113 -2.49 16.54 -16.42
C TYR A 113 -2.41 17.07 -17.87
N ASN A 114 -1.87 16.31 -18.84
CA ASN A 114 -1.60 16.79 -20.21
C ASN A 114 -1.46 15.71 -21.31
N ALA A 115 -2.31 14.68 -21.37
CA ALA A 115 -2.17 13.59 -22.37
C ALA A 115 -2.57 13.98 -23.82
N GLY A 116 -1.70 14.72 -24.52
CA GLY A 116 -1.82 15.10 -25.93
C GLY A 116 -1.11 14.18 -26.94
N TRP A 117 -0.72 12.96 -26.58
CA TRP A 117 0.21 12.15 -27.39
C TRP A 117 -0.18 10.66 -27.51
N LEU A 118 -1.23 10.36 -28.27
CA LEU A 118 -1.24 9.17 -29.14
C LEU A 118 -1.47 9.64 -30.58
N LYS A 119 -0.51 10.44 -31.07
CA LYS A 119 -0.24 10.64 -32.49
C LYS A 119 1.08 9.97 -32.82
#